data_AF-A0A9N9UG74-F1
#
_entry.id   AF-A0A9N9UG74-F1
#
_cell.length_a   1.000
_cell.length_b   1.000
_cell.length_c   1.000
_cell.angle_alpha   90.00
_cell.angle_beta   90.00
_cell.angle_gamma   90.00
#
_symmetry.space_group_name_H-M   'P 1'
#
loop_
_entity.id
_entity.type
_entity.pdbx_description
1 polymer ?
#
loop_
_entity_poly.entity_id
_entity_poly.type
_entity_poly.pdbx_seq_one_letter_code
_entity_poly.pdbx_strand_id
1 'polypeptide(L)'
;MPLYEIAHTVSLTDDQKDSLAAAITELHSSKFTVPRMFINVIFTNISNVPTYTGGKRTTASNRIVARVRRGSRSREDFNSLCSEIRTAWARIVHPACSADQLPPAELELRAIFITGELLAGMKCEFHVPMAGAELEWAKEHYTEFQTRAAQGDEDFVGLVGEIDQWLHK
;
A
#
# COMPACT_ATOMS: atom_id res chain seq x y z
N MET A 1 -3.47 8.90 1.40
CA MET A 1 -3.03 8.65 0.01
C MET A 1 -1.62 8.08 -0.05
N PRO A 2 -1.36 6.92 0.56
CA PRO A 2 -0.12 6.22 0.27
C PRO A 2 -0.13 5.66 -1.17
N LEU A 3 1.05 5.62 -1.78
CA LEU A 3 1.28 4.99 -3.07
C LEU A 3 2.34 3.91 -2.89
N TYR A 4 1.99 2.67 -3.21
CA TYR A 4 2.86 1.50 -3.22
C TYR A 4 3.14 1.09 -4.66
N GLU A 5 4.40 1.20 -5.07
CA GLU A 5 4.87 0.70 -6.36
C GLU A 5 5.62 -0.61 -6.14
N ILE A 6 5.10 -1.68 -6.73
CA ILE A 6 5.63 -3.03 -6.65
C ILE A 6 6.32 -3.34 -7.98
N ALA A 7 7.64 -3.33 -7.96
CA ALA A 7 8.43 -3.76 -9.10
C ALA A 7 8.77 -5.25 -8.93
N HIS A 8 8.28 -6.09 -9.83
CA HIS A 8 8.40 -7.55 -9.71
C HIS A 8 9.12 -8.17 -10.91
N THR A 9 9.92 -9.19 -10.65
CA THR A 9 10.55 -10.06 -11.67
C THR A 9 9.89 -11.43 -11.72
N VAL A 10 9.32 -11.87 -10.61
CA VAL A 10 8.47 -13.07 -10.56
C VAL A 10 7.21 -12.87 -11.41
N SER A 11 6.77 -13.91 -12.09
CA SER A 11 5.48 -13.91 -12.79
C SER A 11 4.35 -14.02 -11.76
N LEU A 12 3.73 -12.90 -11.42
CA LEU A 12 2.57 -12.84 -10.54
C LEU A 12 1.29 -13.09 -11.34
N THR A 13 0.45 -14.01 -10.87
CA THR A 13 -0.93 -14.14 -11.38
C THR A 13 -1.77 -12.94 -10.96
N ASP A 14 -2.91 -12.73 -11.61
CA ASP A 14 -3.82 -11.64 -11.22
C ASP A 14 -4.36 -11.85 -9.81
N ASP A 15 -4.72 -13.08 -9.42
CA ASP A 15 -5.09 -13.42 -8.03
C ASP A 15 -4.01 -13.05 -7.01
N GLN A 16 -2.72 -13.24 -7.36
CA GLN A 16 -1.61 -12.85 -6.49
C GLN A 16 -1.47 -11.34 -6.39
N LYS A 17 -1.63 -10.60 -7.49
CA LYS A 17 -1.62 -9.13 -7.49
C LYS A 17 -2.77 -8.60 -6.65
N ASP A 18 -3.97 -9.11 -6.83
CA ASP A 18 -5.17 -8.71 -6.09
C ASP A 18 -5.01 -9.00 -4.60
N SER A 19 -4.50 -10.19 -4.27
CA SER A 19 -4.21 -10.58 -2.88
C SER A 19 -3.15 -9.69 -2.23
N LEU A 20 -2.09 -9.33 -2.96
CA LEU A 20 -1.04 -8.43 -2.47
C LEU A 20 -1.57 -7.00 -2.27
N ALA A 21 -2.35 -6.49 -3.23
CA ALA A 21 -2.97 -5.17 -3.15
C ALA A 21 -3.93 -5.09 -1.95
N ALA A 22 -4.78 -6.10 -1.78
CA ALA A 22 -5.68 -6.20 -0.64
C ALA A 22 -4.93 -6.27 0.70
N ALA A 23 -3.87 -7.09 0.79
CA ALA A 23 -3.07 -7.23 2.00
C ALA A 23 -2.35 -5.92 2.37
N ILE A 24 -1.71 -5.24 1.42
CA ILE A 24 -1.04 -3.96 1.67
C ILE A 24 -2.05 -2.88 2.08
N THR A 25 -3.21 -2.84 1.42
CA THR A 25 -4.30 -1.92 1.75
C THR A 25 -4.79 -2.14 3.18
N GLU A 26 -5.04 -3.39 3.57
CA GLU A 26 -5.45 -3.75 4.92
C GLU A 26 -4.40 -3.34 5.96
N LEU A 27 -3.13 -3.71 5.74
CA LEU A 27 -2.04 -3.42 6.67
C LEU A 27 -1.86 -1.92 6.87
N HIS A 28 -1.92 -1.11 5.80
CA HIS A 28 -1.75 0.33 5.93
C HIS A 28 -3.00 1.01 6.54
N SER A 29 -4.19 0.62 6.09
CA SER A 29 -5.46 1.20 6.56
C SER A 29 -5.65 0.96 8.04
N SER A 30 -5.51 -0.28 8.50
CA SER A 30 -5.66 -0.66 9.91
C SER A 30 -4.62 -0.02 10.83
N LYS A 31 -3.35 -0.02 10.41
CA LYS A 31 -2.24 0.49 11.24
C LYS A 31 -2.27 2.01 11.42
N PHE A 32 -2.77 2.74 10.43
CA PHE A 32 -2.67 4.20 10.38
C PHE A 32 -4.00 4.95 10.27
N THR A 33 -5.12 4.23 10.31
CA THR A 33 -6.49 4.74 10.15
C THR A 33 -6.60 5.60 8.89
N VAL A 34 -6.36 4.97 7.74
CA VAL A 34 -6.43 5.63 6.43
C VAL A 34 -7.54 4.99 5.61
N PRO A 35 -8.46 5.76 4.99
CA PRO A 35 -9.56 5.16 4.25
C PRO A 35 -9.02 4.38 3.05
N ARG A 36 -9.54 3.18 2.85
CA ARG A 36 -8.96 2.18 1.94
C ARG A 36 -8.87 2.69 0.52
N MET A 37 -9.90 3.42 0.06
CA MET A 37 -9.96 4.04 -1.27
C MET A 37 -8.72 4.89 -1.58
N PHE A 38 -8.07 5.51 -0.59
CA PHE A 38 -6.90 6.36 -0.83
C PHE A 38 -5.58 5.60 -0.93
N ILE A 39 -5.56 4.29 -0.70
CA ILE A 39 -4.34 3.47 -0.79
C ILE A 39 -4.22 2.93 -2.21
N ASN A 40 -3.13 3.26 -2.90
CA ASN A 40 -2.92 2.85 -4.28
C ASN A 40 -1.77 1.84 -4.34
N VAL A 41 -1.98 0.74 -5.06
CA VAL A 41 -0.96 -0.28 -5.31
C VAL A 41 -0.81 -0.46 -6.82
N ILE A 42 0.41 -0.34 -7.32
CA ILE A 42 0.73 -0.45 -8.75
C ILE A 42 1.77 -1.54 -8.93
N PHE A 43 1.54 -2.44 -9.89
CA PHE A 43 2.48 -3.52 -10.24
C PHE A 43 3.18 -3.20 -11.56
N THR A 44 4.50 -3.34 -11.57
CA THR A 44 5.34 -3.16 -12.76
C THR A 44 6.25 -4.37 -12.93
N ASN A 45 6.12 -5.06 -14.05
CA ASN A 45 7.06 -6.12 -14.42
C ASN A 45 8.39 -5.51 -14.86
N ILE A 46 9.48 -5.87 -14.18
CA ILE A 46 10.82 -5.37 -14.41
C ILE A 46 11.83 -6.47 -14.75
N SER A 47 11.36 -7.67 -15.16
CA SER A 47 12.23 -8.81 -15.48
C SER A 47 13.29 -8.50 -16.54
N ASN A 48 12.97 -7.58 -17.46
CA ASN A 48 13.85 -7.16 -18.55
C ASN A 48 14.57 -5.82 -18.31
N VAL A 49 14.44 -5.23 -17.10
CA VAL A 49 15.05 -3.94 -16.77
C VAL A 49 16.45 -4.16 -16.20
N PRO A 50 17.51 -3.58 -16.82
CA PRO A 50 18.86 -3.66 -16.27
C PRO A 50 18.90 -3.06 -14.85
N THR A 51 19.36 -3.86 -13.89
CA THR A 51 19.55 -3.43 -12.50
C THR A 51 21.03 -3.51 -12.14
N TYR A 52 21.49 -2.61 -11.29
CA TYR A 52 22.87 -2.56 -10.83
C TYR A 52 22.89 -2.48 -9.31
N THR A 53 23.76 -3.28 -8.68
CA THR A 53 23.98 -3.28 -7.24
C THR A 53 25.48 -3.20 -6.97
N GLY A 54 25.92 -2.24 -6.15
CA GLY A 54 27.35 -2.00 -5.91
C GLY A 54 28.12 -1.67 -7.18
N GLY A 55 27.49 -1.00 -8.16
CA GLY A 55 28.09 -0.66 -9.45
C GLY A 55 28.20 -1.81 -10.46
N LYS A 56 27.72 -3.02 -10.13
CA LYS A 56 27.76 -4.19 -11.01
C LYS A 56 26.37 -4.54 -11.50
N ARG A 57 26.25 -4.96 -12.77
CA ARG A 57 24.99 -5.46 -13.31
C ARG A 57 24.56 -6.71 -12.53
N THR A 58 23.33 -6.70 -12.06
CA THR A 58 22.71 -7.80 -11.30
C THR A 58 21.37 -8.16 -11.92
N THR A 59 20.87 -9.35 -11.58
CA THR A 59 19.48 -9.71 -11.88
C THR A 59 18.57 -8.74 -11.14
N ALA A 60 17.55 -8.23 -11.84
CA ALA A 60 16.51 -7.46 -11.20
C ALA A 60 15.87 -8.29 -10.07
N SER A 61 15.44 -7.62 -9.00
CA SER A 61 14.84 -8.25 -7.84
C SER A 61 13.51 -7.60 -7.50
N ASN A 62 12.61 -8.37 -6.90
CA ASN A 62 11.32 -7.86 -6.44
C ASN A 62 11.55 -6.81 -5.36
N ARG A 63 10.91 -5.64 -5.50
CA ARG A 63 11.00 -4.55 -4.54
C ARG A 63 9.70 -3.78 -4.44
N ILE A 64 9.49 -3.17 -3.29
CA ILE A 64 8.38 -2.24 -3.05
C ILE A 64 8.95 -0.87 -2.71
N VAL A 65 8.43 0.17 -3.36
CA VAL A 65 8.66 1.56 -2.98
C VAL A 65 7.31 2.14 -2.55
N ALA A 66 7.23 2.60 -1.31
CA ALA A 66 6.05 3.23 -0.76
C ALA A 66 6.33 4.72 -0.50
N ARG A 67 5.48 5.59 -1.06
CA ARG A 67 5.42 7.01 -0.70
C ARG A 67 4.26 7.21 0.24
N VAL A 68 4.55 7.60 1.47
CA VAL A 68 3.56 7.75 2.54
C VAL A 68 3.70 9.11 3.20
N ARG A 69 2.73 9.47 4.04
CA ARG A 69 2.85 10.62 4.94
C ARG A 69 3.31 10.16 6.31
N ARG A 70 4.41 10.72 6.79
CA ARG A 70 4.93 10.37 8.12
C ARG A 70 4.03 10.87 9.26
N GLY A 71 3.72 12.17 9.30
CA GLY A 71 3.05 12.76 10.46
C GLY A 71 3.82 12.51 11.76
N SER A 72 3.10 12.18 12.83
CA SER A 72 3.67 11.81 14.14
C SER A 72 4.16 10.35 14.25
N ARG A 73 3.98 9.54 13.19
CA ARG A 73 4.30 8.11 13.18
C ARG A 73 5.82 7.88 13.30
N SER A 74 6.19 6.88 14.08
CA SER A 74 7.58 6.55 14.42
C SER A 74 8.27 5.74 13.32
N ARG A 75 9.60 5.60 13.40
CA ARG A 75 10.33 4.72 12.48
C ARG A 75 9.95 3.25 12.73
N GLU A 76 9.70 2.91 13.97
CA GLU A 76 9.35 1.57 14.44
C GLU A 76 8.01 1.12 13.85
N ASP A 77 7.04 2.03 13.74
CA ASP A 77 5.75 1.76 13.07
C ASP A 77 5.97 1.34 11.62
N PHE A 78 6.84 2.04 10.88
CA PHE A 78 7.14 1.71 9.49
C PHE A 78 8.03 0.47 9.35
N ASN A 79 8.95 0.21 10.29
CA ASN A 79 9.73 -1.04 10.33
C ASN A 79 8.83 -2.26 10.54
N SER A 80 7.84 -2.14 11.42
CA SER A 80 6.82 -3.16 11.65
C SER A 80 5.98 -3.39 10.38
N LEU A 81 5.54 -2.31 9.71
CA LEU A 81 4.82 -2.43 8.43
C LEU A 81 5.66 -3.14 7.35
N CYS A 82 6.96 -2.84 7.23
CA CYS A 82 7.85 -3.55 6.31
C CYS A 82 7.88 -5.06 6.60
N SER A 83 7.94 -5.44 7.89
CA SER A 83 7.95 -6.84 8.30
C SER A 83 6.63 -7.54 7.96
N GLU A 84 5.50 -6.88 8.21
CA GLU A 84 4.16 -7.38 7.89
C GLU A 84 3.95 -7.56 6.38
N ILE A 85 4.38 -6.59 5.57
CA ILE A 85 4.33 -6.68 4.10
C ILE A 85 5.19 -7.84 3.60
N ARG A 86 6.38 -8.03 4.15
CA ARG A 86 7.26 -9.16 3.79
C ARG A 86 6.60 -10.50 4.12
N THR A 87 5.95 -10.62 5.27
CA THR A 87 5.19 -11.82 5.64
C THR A 87 4.01 -12.07 4.69
N ALA A 88 3.27 -11.02 4.32
CA ALA A 88 2.19 -11.11 3.35
C ALA A 88 2.71 -11.56 1.97
N TRP A 89 3.83 -11.01 1.51
CA TRP A 89 4.49 -11.43 0.28
C TRP A 89 4.82 -12.91 0.30
N ALA A 90 5.48 -13.39 1.36
CA ALA A 90 5.88 -14.79 1.46
C ALA A 90 4.69 -15.75 1.36
N ARG A 91 3.61 -15.44 2.10
CA ARG A 91 2.37 -16.22 2.09
C ARG A 91 1.69 -16.25 0.72
N ILE A 92 1.75 -15.18 -0.06
CA ILE A 92 1.00 -15.05 -1.32
C ILE A 92 1.82 -15.51 -2.53
N VAL A 93 3.10 -15.17 -2.57
CA VAL A 93 3.98 -15.38 -3.74
C VAL A 93 4.63 -16.75 -3.73
N HIS A 94 4.98 -17.27 -2.55
CA HIS A 94 5.65 -18.56 -2.42
C HIS A 94 5.18 -19.35 -1.19
N PRO A 95 3.89 -19.72 -1.11
CA PRO A 95 3.28 -20.38 0.05
C PRO A 95 3.88 -21.75 0.38
N ALA A 96 4.57 -22.38 -0.57
CA ALA A 96 5.24 -23.67 -0.37
C ALA A 96 6.59 -23.55 0.37
N CYS A 97 7.15 -22.35 0.51
CA CYS A 97 8.38 -22.15 1.28
C CYS A 97 8.06 -22.05 2.78
N SER A 98 8.83 -22.76 3.61
CA SER A 98 8.77 -22.60 5.06
C SER A 98 9.13 -21.16 5.46
N ALA A 99 8.49 -20.64 6.52
CA ALA A 99 8.78 -19.31 7.05
C ALA A 99 10.24 -19.15 7.52
N ASP A 100 10.89 -20.25 7.89
CA ASP A 100 12.26 -20.27 8.40
C ASP A 100 13.31 -20.44 7.29
N GLN A 101 12.89 -20.56 6.03
CA GLN A 101 13.77 -20.75 4.88
C GLN A 101 13.77 -19.53 3.97
N LEU A 102 14.95 -19.17 3.48
CA LEU A 102 15.06 -18.20 2.39
C LEU A 102 14.39 -18.78 1.14
N PRO A 103 13.44 -18.06 0.51
CA PRO A 103 12.88 -18.49 -0.75
C PRO A 103 13.95 -18.44 -1.86
N PRO A 104 13.72 -19.10 -3.00
CA PRO A 104 14.50 -18.86 -4.20
C PRO A 104 14.62 -17.35 -4.49
N ALA A 105 15.78 -16.91 -4.97
CA ALA A 105 16.11 -15.49 -5.12
C ALA A 105 15.13 -14.74 -6.04
N GLU A 106 14.54 -15.44 -7.01
CA GLU A 106 13.53 -14.92 -7.92
C GLU A 106 12.17 -14.68 -7.25
N LEU A 107 11.85 -15.39 -6.17
CA LEU A 107 10.62 -15.26 -5.39
C LEU A 107 10.79 -14.30 -4.19
N GLU A 108 12.03 -14.03 -3.78
CA GLU A 108 12.35 -13.16 -2.65
C GLU A 108 11.87 -11.71 -2.88
N LEU A 109 11.18 -11.14 -1.89
CA LEU A 109 11.00 -9.70 -1.78
C LEU A 109 12.27 -9.07 -1.19
N ARG A 110 13.17 -8.66 -2.08
CA ARG A 110 14.54 -8.27 -1.72
C ARG A 110 14.62 -6.94 -0.97
N ALA A 111 13.70 -6.02 -1.24
CA ALA A 111 13.72 -4.70 -0.63
C ALA A 111 12.33 -4.07 -0.49
N ILE A 112 12.15 -3.34 0.61
CA ILE A 112 11.01 -2.44 0.83
C ILE A 112 11.58 -1.09 1.24
N PHE A 113 11.22 -0.04 0.52
CA PHE A 113 11.61 1.33 0.81
C PHE A 113 10.34 2.13 1.12
N ILE A 114 10.26 2.74 2.30
CA ILE A 114 9.16 3.62 2.66
C ILE A 114 9.71 5.03 2.85
N THR A 115 9.22 6.00 2.08
CA THR A 115 9.56 7.41 2.22
C THR A 115 8.38 8.20 2.79
N GLY A 116 8.65 9.09 3.74
CA GLY A 116 7.63 9.87 4.46
C GLY A 116 7.29 11.22 3.82
N GLU A 117 7.58 11.39 2.53
CA GLU A 117 7.74 12.71 1.86
C GLU A 117 6.50 13.20 1.10
N LEU A 118 5.33 12.58 1.26
CA LEU A 118 4.13 13.03 0.53
C LEU A 118 3.61 14.37 1.09
N LEU A 119 4.20 15.48 0.62
CA LEU A 119 3.91 16.85 1.07
C LEU A 119 2.49 17.31 0.72
N ALA A 120 2.05 17.01 -0.50
CA ALA A 120 0.74 17.36 -1.01
C ALA A 120 0.24 16.27 -1.96
N GLY A 121 -1.07 16.23 -2.16
CA GLY A 121 -1.73 15.32 -3.07
C GLY A 121 -3.22 15.66 -3.14
N MET A 122 -3.85 15.23 -4.22
CA MET A 122 -5.28 15.35 -4.43
C MET A 122 -5.77 14.06 -5.07
N LYS A 123 -6.89 13.54 -4.60
CA LYS A 123 -7.56 12.40 -5.22
C LYS A 123 -9.04 12.69 -5.23
N CYS A 124 -9.64 12.52 -6.41
CA CYS A 124 -11.07 12.73 -6.61
C CYS A 124 -11.53 14.13 -6.15
N GLU A 125 -10.71 15.15 -6.40
CA GLU A 125 -10.91 16.57 -6.01
C GLU A 125 -10.72 16.88 -4.52
N PHE A 126 -10.41 15.88 -3.69
CA PHE A 126 -10.12 16.10 -2.28
C PHE A 126 -8.63 16.15 -2.01
N HIS A 127 -8.19 17.21 -1.33
CA HIS A 127 -6.82 17.33 -0.85
C HIS A 127 -6.50 16.25 0.18
N VAL A 128 -5.25 15.78 0.19
CA VAL A 128 -4.79 14.86 1.23
C VAL A 128 -4.93 15.48 2.63
N PRO A 129 -5.46 14.74 3.62
CA PRO A 129 -5.37 15.18 4.99
C PRO A 129 -3.93 15.17 5.49
N MET A 130 -3.69 15.99 6.53
CA MET A 130 -2.54 15.80 7.40
C MET A 130 -2.56 14.38 7.96
N ALA A 131 -1.38 13.75 8.05
CA ALA A 131 -1.27 12.43 8.65
C ALA A 131 -1.72 12.43 10.11
N GLY A 132 -2.66 11.54 10.45
CA GLY A 132 -3.31 11.45 11.77
C GLY A 132 -4.61 12.26 11.86
N ALA A 133 -4.94 13.10 10.87
CA ALA A 133 -6.16 13.89 10.83
C ALA A 133 -7.24 13.28 9.93
N GLU A 134 -7.09 12.02 9.52
CA GLU A 134 -7.97 11.36 8.56
C GLU A 134 -9.46 11.37 8.98
N LEU A 135 -9.78 11.23 10.28
CA LEU A 135 -11.17 11.26 10.75
C LEU A 135 -11.81 12.65 10.67
N GLU A 136 -11.11 13.69 11.13
CA GLU A 136 -11.64 15.06 11.11
C GLU A 136 -11.80 15.57 9.68
N TRP A 137 -10.82 15.27 8.83
CA TRP A 137 -10.92 15.51 7.39
C TRP A 137 -12.09 14.75 6.74
N ALA A 138 -12.32 13.50 7.16
CA ALA A 138 -13.44 12.73 6.63
C ALA A 138 -14.79 13.34 7.03
N LYS A 139 -14.92 13.87 8.26
CA LYS A 139 -16.12 14.59 8.72
C LYS A 139 -16.35 15.87 7.93
N GLU A 140 -15.29 16.64 7.68
CA GLU A 140 -15.34 17.89 6.90
C GLU A 140 -15.93 17.67 5.50
N HIS A 141 -15.53 16.59 4.84
CA HIS A 141 -15.95 16.28 3.46
C HIS A 141 -17.09 15.27 3.35
N TYR A 142 -17.68 14.83 4.47
CA TYR A 142 -18.60 13.69 4.48
C TYR A 142 -19.85 13.91 3.60
N THR A 143 -20.42 15.12 3.59
CA THR A 143 -21.57 15.48 2.73
C THR A 143 -21.25 15.34 1.25
N GLU A 144 -20.03 15.71 0.84
CA GLU A 144 -19.57 15.60 -0.55
C GLU A 144 -19.37 14.12 -0.92
N PHE A 145 -18.87 13.30 0.02
CA PHE A 145 -18.76 11.85 -0.17
C PHE A 145 -20.13 11.19 -0.35
N GLN A 146 -21.11 11.54 0.48
CA GLN A 146 -22.49 11.05 0.35
C GLN A 146 -23.11 11.45 -0.98
N THR A 147 -22.84 12.66 -1.45
CA THR A 147 -23.34 13.15 -2.74
C THR A 147 -22.80 12.29 -3.90
N ARG A 148 -21.49 12.00 -3.91
CA ARG A 148 -20.89 11.13 -4.93
C ARG A 148 -21.39 9.69 -4.86
N ALA A 149 -21.51 9.14 -3.65
CA ALA A 149 -22.08 7.81 -3.44
C ALA A 149 -23.51 7.71 -3.98
N ALA A 150 -24.36 8.72 -3.72
CA ALA A 150 -25.74 8.79 -4.23
C ALA A 150 -25.82 8.91 -5.76
N GLN A 151 -24.77 9.42 -6.41
CA GLN A 151 -24.64 9.49 -7.87
C GLN A 151 -24.13 8.18 -8.50
N GLY A 152 -23.88 7.14 -7.71
CA GLY A 152 -23.45 5.81 -8.20
C GLY A 152 -21.94 5.63 -8.29
N ASP A 153 -21.14 6.49 -7.67
CA ASP A 153 -19.69 6.31 -7.58
C ASP A 153 -19.36 5.22 -6.53
N GLU A 154 -19.08 4.00 -7.00
CA GLU A 154 -18.87 2.81 -6.16
C GLU A 154 -17.74 2.97 -5.14
N ASP A 155 -16.67 3.68 -5.50
CA ASP A 155 -15.56 3.94 -4.57
C ASP A 155 -16.04 4.79 -3.37
N PHE A 156 -16.92 5.76 -3.62
CA PHE A 156 -17.48 6.62 -2.58
C PHE A 156 -18.57 5.92 -1.76
N VAL A 157 -19.31 4.96 -2.35
CA VAL A 157 -20.21 4.09 -1.59
C VAL A 157 -19.43 3.31 -0.53
N GLY A 158 -18.29 2.71 -0.93
CA GLY A 158 -17.40 2.02 0.01
C GLY A 158 -16.80 2.96 1.07
N LEU A 159 -16.36 4.15 0.66
CA LEU A 159 -15.79 5.16 1.57
C LEU A 159 -16.78 5.63 2.64
N VAL A 160 -18.03 5.92 2.26
CA VAL A 160 -19.07 6.34 3.21
C VAL A 160 -19.33 5.24 4.24
N GLY A 161 -19.48 3.99 3.78
CA GLY A 161 -19.67 2.84 4.68
C GLY A 161 -18.49 2.63 5.65
N GLU A 162 -17.26 2.88 5.20
CA GLU A 162 -16.06 2.82 6.06
C GLU A 162 -16.06 3.95 7.10
N ILE A 163 -16.35 5.19 6.70
CA ILE A 163 -16.39 6.34 7.60
C ILE A 163 -17.50 6.20 8.65
N ASP A 164 -18.66 5.68 8.27
CA ASP A 164 -19.75 5.42 9.21
C ASP A 164 -19.31 4.47 10.33
N GLN A 165 -18.53 3.43 10.00
CA GLN A 165 -17.99 2.52 11.01
C GLN A 165 -16.98 3.19 11.94
N TRP A 166 -16.30 4.25 11.51
CA TRP A 166 -15.39 5.01 12.37
C TRP A 166 -16.12 5.98 13.29
N LEU A 167 -17.19 6.60 12.80
CA LEU A 167 -17.96 7.59 13.57
C LEU A 167 -18.81 6.97 14.69
N HIS A 168 -19.16 5.69 14.57
CA HIS A 168 -20.00 4.96 15.52
C HIS A 168 -19.21 3.99 16.43
N LYS A 169 -17.87 4.09 16.43
CA LYS A 169 -16.98 3.41 17.39
C LYS A 169 -16.57 4.36 18.51
#